data_AF-A0AB40E5H5-F1
#
_entry.id   AF-A0AB40E5H5-F1
#
_cell.length_a   1.000
_cell.length_b   1.000
_cell.length_c   1.000
_cell.angle_alpha   90.00
_cell.angle_beta   90.00
_cell.angle_gamma   90.00
#
_symmetry.space_group_name_H-M   'P 1'
#
loop_
_entity.id
_entity.type
_entity.pdbx_description
1 polymer ?
#
loop_
_entity_poly.entity_id
_entity_poly.type
_entity_poly.pdbx_seq_one_letter_code
_entity_poly.pdbx_strand_id
1 'polypeptide(L)'
;MANPPKGNSTAGSWRWFKSFQYDKEHDKPADARNVLLVVAALITAVTFQAGVNPPGGVWQDSESGHTAGRSIYATHKIPFYVFLISNTLALSSSILVIICLTYRFPFHFEVWLATISMLVTYGSAVFAVTPNESVKFRYILFAAAVPVLIRFLWEAINRWGRKFLGLFR
;
A
#
# COMPACT_ATOMS: atom_id res chain seq x y z
N MET A 1 59.25 -4.00 -1.47
CA MET A 1 57.98 -4.75 -1.29
C MET A 1 56.85 -3.74 -1.36
N ALA A 2 56.11 -3.69 -2.48
CA ALA A 2 54.96 -2.81 -2.62
C ALA A 2 53.72 -3.53 -2.07
N ASN A 3 52.99 -2.90 -1.15
CA ASN A 3 51.70 -3.42 -0.69
C ASN A 3 50.68 -3.34 -1.83
N PRO A 4 49.82 -4.36 -2.02
CA PRO A 4 48.78 -4.32 -3.04
C PRO A 4 47.74 -3.25 -2.69
N PRO A 5 47.15 -2.56 -3.69
CA PRO A 5 46.13 -1.57 -3.44
C PRO A 5 44.86 -2.25 -2.94
N LYS A 6 44.39 -1.83 -1.76
CA LYS A 6 43.08 -2.23 -1.24
C LYS A 6 42.00 -1.54 -2.06
N GLY A 7 41.53 -2.22 -3.10
CA GLY A 7 40.38 -1.83 -3.89
C GLY A 7 39.12 -1.77 -3.02
N ASN A 8 38.59 -0.55 -2.89
CA ASN A 8 37.29 -0.21 -2.34
C ASN A 8 36.18 -1.08 -2.97
N SER A 9 35.62 -2.00 -2.20
CA SER A 9 34.51 -2.89 -2.57
C SER A 9 33.12 -2.25 -2.43
N THR A 10 33.01 -1.01 -1.95
CA THR A 10 31.72 -0.33 -1.70
C THR A 10 31.29 0.58 -2.85
N ALA A 11 32.21 1.01 -3.72
CA ALA A 11 31.91 1.87 -4.87
C ALA A 11 31.12 1.17 -6.00
N GLY A 12 31.23 -0.16 -6.12
CA GLY A 12 30.51 -0.93 -7.14
C GLY A 12 29.02 -1.08 -6.85
N SER A 13 28.64 -1.27 -5.58
CA SER A 13 27.25 -1.51 -5.18
C SER A 13 26.35 -0.28 -5.38
N TRP A 14 26.86 0.93 -5.19
CA TRP A 14 26.04 2.13 -5.43
C TRP A 14 25.90 2.49 -6.91
N ARG A 15 26.83 2.03 -7.77
CA ARG A 15 26.81 2.30 -9.21
C ARG A 15 25.78 1.46 -9.96
N TRP A 16 25.60 0.18 -9.62
CA TRP A 16 24.59 -0.64 -10.30
C TRP A 16 23.16 -0.21 -9.94
N PHE A 17 22.89 0.22 -8.70
CA PHE A 17 21.56 0.78 -8.37
C PHE A 17 21.22 2.04 -9.18
N LYS A 18 22.22 2.88 -9.51
CA LYS A 18 21.99 4.07 -10.35
C LYS A 18 21.50 3.72 -11.76
N SER A 19 21.90 2.59 -12.34
CA SER A 19 21.44 2.20 -13.67
C SER A 19 20.00 1.68 -13.71
N PHE A 20 19.37 1.43 -12.55
CA PHE A 20 17.95 1.07 -12.45
C PHE A 20 17.04 2.24 -12.05
N GLN A 21 17.61 3.43 -11.85
CA GLN A 21 16.81 4.61 -11.54
C GLN A 21 16.12 5.09 -12.81
N TYR A 22 14.86 5.53 -12.65
CA TYR A 22 14.11 6.15 -13.73
C TYR A 22 14.84 7.39 -14.25
N ASP A 23 15.13 7.39 -15.54
CA ASP A 23 15.76 8.49 -16.23
C ASP A 23 14.73 9.23 -17.10
N LYS A 24 14.46 10.50 -16.80
CA LYS A 24 13.49 11.29 -17.56
C LYS A 24 13.89 11.55 -19.01
N GLU A 25 15.17 11.47 -19.34
CA GLU A 25 15.69 11.71 -20.69
C GLU A 25 15.57 10.47 -21.58
N HIS A 26 15.70 9.28 -20.99
CA HIS A 26 15.70 8.00 -21.71
C HIS A 26 14.41 7.20 -21.55
N ASP A 27 13.75 7.26 -20.40
CA ASP A 27 12.55 6.49 -20.11
C ASP A 27 11.28 7.28 -20.47
N LYS A 28 10.43 6.67 -21.28
CA LYS A 28 9.13 7.25 -21.61
C LYS A 28 8.23 7.21 -20.38
N PRO A 29 7.55 8.32 -20.02
CA PRO A 29 6.62 8.34 -18.88
C PRO A 29 5.50 7.28 -18.99
N ALA A 30 5.12 6.90 -20.21
CA ALA A 30 4.13 5.86 -20.45
C ALA A 30 4.62 4.45 -20.02
N ASP A 31 5.90 4.14 -20.24
CA ASP A 31 6.49 2.85 -19.89
C ASP A 31 6.61 2.73 -18.36
N ALA A 32 7.11 3.77 -17.69
CA ALA A 32 7.12 3.84 -16.24
C ALA A 32 5.71 3.72 -15.64
N ARG A 33 4.72 4.42 -16.23
CA ARG A 33 3.31 4.30 -15.83
C ARG A 33 2.80 2.86 -15.95
N ASN A 34 3.10 2.17 -17.04
CA ASN A 34 2.67 0.79 -17.25
C ASN A 34 3.30 -0.16 -16.22
N VAL A 35 4.61 -0.05 -15.97
CA VAL A 35 5.31 -0.84 -14.95
C VAL A 35 4.72 -0.59 -13.56
N LEU A 36 4.51 0.68 -13.20
CA LEU A 36 3.94 1.04 -11.90
C LEU A 36 2.49 0.54 -11.73
N LEU A 37 1.68 0.55 -12.80
CA LEU A 37 0.33 -0.02 -12.78
C LEU A 37 0.36 -1.53 -12.52
N VAL A 38 1.28 -2.26 -13.16
CA VAL A 38 1.46 -3.70 -12.94
C VAL A 38 1.88 -3.97 -11.49
N VAL A 39 2.91 -3.26 -11.00
CA VAL A 39 3.37 -3.40 -9.61
C VAL A 39 2.26 -3.08 -8.61
N ALA A 40 1.52 -1.99 -8.83
CA ALA A 40 0.42 -1.61 -7.95
C ALA A 40 -0.70 -2.65 -7.96
N ALA A 41 -1.11 -3.16 -9.12
CA ALA A 41 -2.13 -4.20 -9.24
C ALA A 41 -1.70 -5.50 -8.54
N LEU A 42 -0.42 -5.90 -8.66
CA LEU A 42 0.11 -7.06 -7.96
C LEU A 42 0.08 -6.88 -6.43
N ILE A 43 0.52 -5.73 -5.92
CA ILE A 43 0.44 -5.42 -4.49
C ILE A 43 -1.02 -5.44 -4.01
N THR A 44 -1.93 -4.83 -4.76
CA THR A 44 -3.37 -4.85 -4.47
C THR A 44 -3.90 -6.29 -4.42
N ALA A 45 -3.57 -7.13 -5.40
CA ALA A 45 -4.02 -8.51 -5.44
C ALA A 45 -3.50 -9.34 -4.26
N VAL A 46 -2.20 -9.25 -3.96
CA VAL A 46 -1.57 -9.98 -2.85
C VAL A 46 -2.15 -9.54 -1.51
N THR A 47 -2.32 -8.23 -1.30
CA THR A 47 -2.88 -7.70 -0.05
C THR A 47 -4.36 -8.04 0.11
N PHE A 48 -5.14 -8.03 -0.98
CA PHE A 48 -6.53 -8.49 -0.94
C PHE A 48 -6.60 -9.96 -0.52
N GLN A 49 -5.82 -10.82 -1.16
CA GLN A 49 -5.77 -12.25 -0.83
C GLN A 49 -5.37 -12.50 0.61
N ALA A 50 -4.33 -11.81 1.11
CA ALA A 50 -3.86 -11.94 2.49
C ALA A 50 -4.88 -11.42 3.52
N GLY A 51 -5.68 -10.41 3.17
CA GLY A 51 -6.70 -9.86 4.06
C GLY A 51 -7.95 -10.74 4.18
N VAL A 52 -8.41 -11.31 3.06
CA VAL A 52 -9.59 -12.21 3.04
C VAL A 52 -9.26 -13.62 3.51
N ASN A 53 -8.01 -14.06 3.35
CA ASN A 53 -7.49 -15.33 3.83
C ASN A 53 -6.38 -15.07 4.85
N PRO A 54 -6.71 -14.79 6.13
CA PRO A 54 -5.71 -14.49 7.14
C PRO A 54 -4.74 -15.66 7.32
N PRO A 55 -3.47 -15.41 7.67
CA PRO A 55 -2.51 -16.46 8.01
C PRO A 55 -3.08 -17.44 9.05
N GLY A 56 -2.90 -18.74 8.84
CA GLY A 56 -3.48 -19.76 9.71
C GLY A 56 -4.98 -19.99 9.53
N GLY A 57 -5.66 -19.21 8.69
CA GLY A 57 -7.06 -19.39 8.35
C GLY A 57 -8.04 -18.85 9.39
N VAL A 58 -9.28 -19.32 9.29
CA VAL A 58 -10.38 -18.95 10.19
C VAL A 58 -10.92 -20.19 10.89
N TRP A 59 -11.46 -20.01 12.08
CA TRP A 59 -12.18 -21.06 12.80
C TRP A 59 -13.39 -21.53 11.96
N GLN A 60 -13.63 -22.84 11.94
CA GLN A 60 -14.75 -23.43 11.18
C GLN A 60 -15.98 -23.69 12.06
N ASP A 61 -15.81 -23.60 13.37
CA ASP A 61 -16.76 -23.91 14.41
C ASP A 61 -16.75 -22.85 15.52
N SER A 62 -17.76 -22.91 16.40
CA SER A 62 -17.93 -21.97 17.50
C SER A 62 -17.82 -22.68 18.85
N GLU A 63 -16.68 -23.33 19.08
CA GLU A 63 -16.35 -24.05 20.31
C GLU A 63 -15.20 -23.38 21.08
N SER A 64 -14.92 -23.82 22.30
CA SER A 64 -13.68 -23.48 23.04
C SER A 64 -13.32 -21.99 23.16
N GLY A 65 -14.31 -21.09 23.10
CA GLY A 65 -14.10 -19.64 23.19
C GLY A 65 -13.72 -18.94 21.89
N HIS A 66 -13.79 -19.63 20.73
CA HIS A 66 -13.70 -19.01 19.41
C HIS A 66 -15.05 -19.01 18.68
N THR A 67 -15.10 -18.30 17.56
CA THR A 67 -16.30 -18.15 16.73
C THR A 67 -15.95 -18.43 15.29
N ALA A 68 -16.80 -19.20 14.61
CA ALA A 68 -16.60 -19.52 13.20
C ALA A 68 -16.44 -18.24 12.35
N GLY A 69 -15.52 -18.28 11.39
CA GLY A 69 -15.17 -17.15 10.54
C GLY A 69 -14.18 -16.15 11.16
N ARG A 70 -13.91 -16.21 12.46
CA ARG A 70 -12.85 -15.39 13.08
C ARG A 70 -11.47 -15.96 12.78
N SER A 71 -10.51 -15.06 12.56
CA SER A 71 -9.13 -15.43 12.28
C SER A 71 -8.50 -16.19 13.45
N ILE A 72 -7.87 -17.33 13.16
CA ILE A 72 -7.06 -18.07 14.14
C ILE A 72 -5.87 -17.21 14.58
N TYR A 73 -5.29 -16.43 13.65
CA TYR A 73 -4.17 -15.53 13.94
C TYR A 73 -4.52 -14.44 14.96
N ALA A 74 -5.80 -14.08 15.09
CA ALA A 74 -6.25 -13.07 16.05
C ALA A 74 -6.05 -13.50 17.53
N THR A 75 -5.75 -14.78 17.78
CA THR A 75 -5.30 -15.29 19.09
C THR A 75 -4.03 -14.56 19.57
N HIS A 76 -3.13 -14.24 18.63
CA HIS A 76 -1.96 -13.41 18.89
C HIS A 76 -2.25 -11.95 18.54
N LYS A 77 -2.93 -11.24 19.45
CA LYS A 77 -3.48 -9.90 19.20
C LYS A 77 -2.45 -8.94 18.58
N ILE A 78 -1.27 -8.76 19.19
CA ILE A 78 -0.28 -7.77 18.74
C ILE A 78 0.18 -8.01 17.28
N PRO A 79 0.76 -9.18 16.92
CA PRO A 79 1.23 -9.42 15.55
C PRO A 79 0.09 -9.43 14.52
N PHE A 80 -1.10 -9.87 14.90
CA PHE A 80 -2.28 -9.81 14.03
C PHE A 80 -2.64 -8.37 13.64
N TYR A 81 -2.64 -7.43 14.59
CA TYR A 81 -2.92 -6.02 14.29
C TYR A 81 -1.79 -5.36 13.48
N VAL A 82 -0.53 -5.69 13.76
CA VAL A 82 0.60 -5.21 12.93
C VAL A 82 0.46 -5.68 11.48
N PHE A 83 0.12 -6.96 11.30
CA PHE A 83 -0.16 -7.53 9.98
C PHE A 83 -1.32 -6.81 9.29
N LEU A 84 -2.48 -6.70 9.94
CA LEU A 84 -3.67 -6.07 9.34
C LEU A 84 -3.46 -4.61 8.97
N ILE A 85 -2.83 -3.83 9.84
CA ILE A 85 -2.53 -2.42 9.59
C ILE A 85 -1.56 -2.29 8.40
N SER A 86 -0.47 -3.05 8.40
CA SER A 86 0.53 -3.00 7.32
C SER A 86 -0.07 -3.44 5.98
N ASN A 87 -0.87 -4.51 5.98
CA ASN A 87 -1.55 -5.01 4.78
C ASN A 87 -2.55 -3.98 4.23
N THR A 88 -3.33 -3.36 5.11
CA THR A 88 -4.31 -2.33 4.73
C THR A 88 -3.63 -1.06 4.20
N LEU A 89 -2.50 -0.66 4.78
CA LEU A 89 -1.69 0.45 4.27
C LEU A 89 -1.14 0.16 2.87
N ALA A 90 -0.64 -1.06 2.62
CA ALA A 90 -0.15 -1.47 1.32
C ALA A 90 -1.26 -1.51 0.25
N LEU A 91 -2.42 -2.07 0.58
CA LEU A 91 -3.61 -2.07 -0.28
C LEU A 91 -4.03 -0.64 -0.62
N SER A 92 -4.18 0.22 0.39
CA SER A 92 -4.65 1.60 0.21
C SER A 92 -3.66 2.45 -0.60
N SER A 93 -2.35 2.26 -0.38
CA SER A 93 -1.30 2.95 -1.12
C SER A 93 -1.24 2.51 -2.59
N SER A 94 -1.36 1.21 -2.86
CA SER A 94 -1.38 0.69 -4.24
C SER A 94 -2.61 1.14 -5.02
N ILE A 95 -3.78 1.14 -4.39
CA ILE A 95 -5.02 1.70 -4.95
C ILE A 95 -4.87 3.19 -5.28
N LEU A 96 -4.27 3.98 -4.39
CA LEU A 96 -3.99 5.40 -4.65
C LEU A 96 -3.15 5.57 -5.93
N VAL A 97 -2.11 4.75 -6.10
CA VAL A 97 -1.26 4.75 -7.30
C VAL A 97 -2.06 4.36 -8.55
N ILE A 98 -2.91 3.32 -8.48
CA ILE A 98 -3.78 2.92 -9.60
C ILE A 98 -4.68 4.09 -10.02
N ILE A 99 -5.33 4.76 -9.07
CA ILE A 99 -6.22 5.90 -9.34
C ILE A 99 -5.42 7.09 -9.93
N CYS A 100 -4.22 7.38 -9.43
CA CYS A 100 -3.34 8.40 -10.01
C CYS A 100 -3.03 8.14 -11.48
N LEU A 101 -2.58 6.92 -11.77
CA LEU A 101 -1.99 6.57 -13.06
C LEU A 101 -3.04 6.31 -14.13
N THR A 102 -4.26 5.92 -13.74
CA THR A 102 -5.40 5.74 -14.64
C THR A 102 -6.22 7.02 -14.86
N TYR A 103 -5.85 8.13 -14.20
CA TYR A 103 -6.55 9.41 -14.38
C TYR A 103 -6.49 9.87 -15.85
N ARG A 104 -7.65 10.24 -16.42
CA ARG A 104 -7.87 10.57 -17.85
C ARG A 104 -7.84 9.41 -18.85
N PHE A 105 -7.85 8.17 -18.41
CA PHE A 105 -8.07 7.04 -19.32
C PHE A 105 -9.56 6.95 -19.68
N PRO A 106 -9.91 6.46 -20.88
CA PRO A 106 -11.32 6.29 -21.29
C PRO A 106 -12.09 5.39 -20.33
N PHE A 107 -11.42 4.40 -19.71
CA PHE A 107 -12.02 3.46 -18.75
C PHE A 107 -11.76 3.83 -17.27
N HIS A 108 -11.46 5.09 -16.97
CA HIS A 108 -11.14 5.52 -15.61
C HIS A 108 -12.32 5.32 -14.64
N PHE A 109 -13.55 5.54 -15.11
CA PHE A 109 -14.74 5.40 -14.27
C PHE A 109 -14.95 3.95 -13.83
N GLU A 110 -14.78 3.01 -14.75
CA GLU A 110 -14.91 1.57 -14.52
C GLU A 110 -13.85 1.08 -13.52
N VAL A 111 -12.60 1.52 -13.69
CA VAL A 111 -11.52 1.21 -12.74
C VAL A 111 -11.84 1.77 -11.35
N TRP A 112 -12.31 3.02 -11.28
CA TRP A 112 -12.68 3.66 -10.01
C TRP A 112 -13.83 2.92 -9.32
N LEU A 113 -14.88 2.57 -10.06
CA LEU A 113 -16.01 1.80 -9.56
C LEU A 113 -15.59 0.41 -9.06
N ALA A 114 -14.79 -0.32 -9.84
CA ALA A 114 -14.25 -1.61 -9.45
C ALA A 114 -13.40 -1.53 -8.17
N THR A 115 -12.60 -0.47 -8.05
CA THR A 115 -11.74 -0.25 -6.89
C THR A 115 -12.56 0.06 -5.63
N ILE A 116 -13.63 0.84 -5.74
CA ILE A 116 -14.56 1.08 -4.62
C ILE A 116 -15.24 -0.21 -4.19
N SER A 117 -15.76 -0.98 -5.15
CA SER A 117 -16.39 -2.27 -4.85
C SER A 117 -15.42 -3.20 -4.12
N MET A 118 -14.17 -3.26 -4.56
CA MET A 118 -13.12 -4.07 -3.92
C MET A 118 -12.76 -3.58 -2.51
N LEU A 119 -12.73 -2.26 -2.27
CA LEU A 119 -12.51 -1.71 -0.92
C LEU A 119 -13.63 -2.10 0.04
N VAL A 120 -14.87 -2.10 -0.43
CA VAL A 120 -16.04 -2.53 0.36
C VAL A 120 -15.94 -4.02 0.70
N THR A 121 -15.62 -4.88 -0.27
CA THR A 121 -15.48 -6.32 -0.01
C THR A 121 -14.29 -6.62 0.91
N TYR A 122 -13.16 -5.95 0.72
CA TYR A 122 -12.02 -6.06 1.63
C TYR A 122 -12.36 -5.62 3.06
N GLY A 123 -13.02 -4.47 3.21
CA GLY A 123 -13.45 -3.98 4.53
C GLY A 123 -14.43 -4.93 5.21
N SER A 124 -15.37 -5.50 4.45
CA SER A 124 -16.32 -6.52 4.93
C SER A 124 -15.59 -7.79 5.38
N ALA A 125 -14.65 -8.29 4.60
CA ALA A 125 -13.86 -9.47 4.94
C ALA A 125 -13.01 -9.24 6.21
N VAL A 126 -12.32 -8.09 6.30
CA VAL A 126 -11.54 -7.73 7.50
C VAL A 126 -12.43 -7.64 8.73
N PHE A 127 -13.63 -7.07 8.60
CA PHE A 127 -14.62 -7.03 9.68
C PHE A 127 -15.08 -8.43 10.10
N ALA A 128 -15.31 -9.33 9.14
CA ALA A 128 -15.71 -10.70 9.41
C ALA A 128 -14.61 -11.48 10.16
N VAL A 129 -13.33 -11.32 9.79
CA VAL A 129 -12.24 -12.10 10.41
C VAL A 129 -11.73 -11.50 11.73
N THR A 130 -11.94 -10.21 11.99
CA THR A 130 -11.40 -9.50 13.16
C THR A 130 -12.34 -9.55 14.38
N PRO A 131 -11.94 -10.12 15.53
CA PRO A 131 -12.78 -10.17 16.73
C PRO A 131 -13.28 -8.78 17.17
N ASN A 132 -14.50 -8.71 17.71
CA ASN A 132 -15.17 -7.46 18.09
C ASN A 132 -14.47 -6.77 19.28
N GLU A 133 -13.48 -5.93 18.97
CA GLU A 133 -12.85 -4.99 19.87
C GLU A 133 -12.92 -3.61 19.19
N SER A 134 -14.05 -2.91 19.35
CA SER A 134 -14.45 -1.73 18.55
C SER A 134 -13.37 -0.64 18.41
N VAL A 135 -12.49 -0.51 19.40
CA VAL A 135 -11.36 0.44 19.40
C VAL A 135 -10.27 0.09 18.38
N LYS A 136 -10.08 -1.20 18.07
CA LYS A 136 -9.01 -1.65 17.18
C LYS A 136 -9.41 -1.64 15.71
N PHE A 137 -10.71 -1.80 15.43
CA PHE A 137 -11.27 -1.59 14.09
C PHE A 137 -11.10 -0.15 13.60
N ARG A 138 -11.18 0.84 14.52
CA ARG A 138 -10.90 2.25 14.18
C ARG A 138 -9.49 2.45 13.64
N TYR A 139 -8.48 1.76 14.17
CA TYR A 139 -7.11 1.87 13.64
C TYR A 139 -6.98 1.36 12.20
N ILE A 140 -7.76 0.35 11.82
CA ILE A 140 -7.80 -0.16 10.45
C ILE A 140 -8.43 0.87 9.51
N LEU A 141 -9.52 1.53 9.94
CA LEU A 141 -10.14 2.63 9.18
C LEU A 141 -9.20 3.83 9.03
N PHE A 142 -8.50 4.21 10.10
CA PHE A 142 -7.46 5.25 10.02
C PHE A 142 -6.35 4.84 9.05
N ALA A 143 -5.82 3.62 9.16
CA ALA A 143 -4.79 3.10 8.28
C ALA A 143 -5.22 3.11 6.80
N ALA A 144 -6.48 2.78 6.51
CA ALA A 144 -7.02 2.86 5.15
C ALA A 144 -7.06 4.32 4.61
N ALA A 145 -7.37 5.29 5.47
CA ALA A 145 -7.41 6.70 5.10
C ALA A 145 -6.02 7.36 5.00
N VAL A 146 -5.00 6.82 5.67
CA VAL A 146 -3.66 7.44 5.79
C VAL A 146 -3.04 7.82 4.43
N PRO A 147 -2.94 6.95 3.40
CA PRO A 147 -2.30 7.32 2.14
C PRO A 147 -3.04 8.46 1.41
N VAL A 148 -4.36 8.48 1.52
CA VAL A 148 -5.21 9.52 0.96
C VAL A 148 -4.99 10.84 1.71
N LEU A 149 -5.01 10.82 3.04
CA LEU A 149 -4.76 11.98 3.89
C LEU A 149 -3.36 12.57 3.66
N ILE A 150 -2.32 11.72 3.60
CA ILE A 150 -0.95 12.16 3.31
C ILE A 150 -0.90 12.88 1.96
N ARG A 151 -1.55 12.35 0.93
CA ARG A 151 -1.59 12.99 -0.39
C ARG A 151 -2.30 14.34 -0.35
N PHE A 152 -3.47 14.41 0.29
CA PHE A 152 -4.20 15.68 0.43
C PHE A 152 -3.40 16.72 1.21
N LEU A 153 -2.72 16.30 2.29
CA LEU A 153 -1.83 17.16 3.08
C LEU A 153 -0.65 17.64 2.22
N TRP A 154 -0.01 16.76 1.47
CA TRP A 154 1.09 17.12 0.56
C TRP A 154 0.65 18.12 -0.52
N GLU A 155 -0.51 17.90 -1.14
CA GLU A 155 -1.08 18.81 -2.13
C GLU A 155 -1.50 20.15 -1.53
N ALA A 156 -1.99 20.16 -0.28
CA ALA A 156 -2.32 21.38 0.45
C ALA A 156 -1.05 22.19 0.76
N ILE A 157 -0.02 21.54 1.30
CA ILE A 157 1.28 22.17 1.60
C ILE A 157 1.89 22.75 0.32
N ASN A 158 1.92 21.98 -0.78
CA ASN A 158 2.46 22.47 -2.06
C ASN A 158 1.65 23.63 -2.63
N ARG A 159 0.32 23.61 -2.50
CA ARG A 159 -0.52 24.75 -2.91
C ARG A 159 -0.25 25.98 -2.07
N TRP A 160 -0.09 25.82 -0.76
CA TRP A 160 0.20 26.92 0.16
C TRP A 160 1.60 27.50 -0.07
N GLY A 161 2.62 26.65 -0.25
CA GLY A 161 3.98 27.07 -0.58
C GLY A 161 4.06 27.83 -1.90
N ARG A 162 3.35 27.38 -2.95
CA ARG A 162 3.27 28.13 -4.22
C ARG A 162 2.56 29.48 -4.08
N LYS A 163 1.49 29.56 -3.28
CA LYS A 163 0.81 30.84 -3.00
C LYS A 163 1.70 31.79 -2.21
N PHE A 164 2.41 31.29 -1.20
CA PHE A 164 3.32 32.07 -0.39
C PHE A 164 4.51 32.61 -1.22
N LEU A 165 5.17 31.76 -2.01
CA LEU A 165 6.24 32.19 -2.91
C LEU A 165 5.77 33.16 -4.01
N GLY A 166 4.52 33.04 -4.46
CA GLY A 166 3.90 33.98 -5.40
C GLY A 166 3.52 35.34 -4.77
N LEU A 167 3.50 35.44 -3.44
CA LEU A 167 3.28 36.69 -2.69
C LEU A 167 4.56 37.51 -2.48
N PHE A 168 5.74 36.91 -2.67
CA PHE A 168 7.06 37.55 -2.54
C PHE A 168 7.74 37.85 -3.88
N ARG A 169 6.99 37.81 -4.99
CA ARG A 169 7.45 38.11 -6.34
C ARG A 169 6.58 39.20 -6.94
#